data_AF-A0A978TH66-F1
#
_entry.id   AF-A0A978TH66-F1
#
_cell.length_a   1.000
_cell.length_b   1.000
_cell.length_c   1.000
_cell.angle_alpha   90.00
_cell.angle_beta   90.00
_cell.angle_gamma   90.00
#
_symmetry.space_group_name_H-M   'P 1'
#
loop_
_entity.id
_entity.type
_entity.pdbx_description
1 polymer ?
#
loop_
_entity_poly.entity_id
_entity_poly.type
_entity_poly.pdbx_seq_one_letter_code
_entity_poly.pdbx_strand_id
1 'polypeptide(L)'
;ELRRRGLRDQVPITYITPEPYVGHLGVAGVKHAQQLTAQLMQERGVEVMENAAIAEVTPDQVILADGRQIPHRYAMVLPAFRGAQFIRQTPGLGDEKGFIPVLPTQRHPEFPEIYAAGVSIKLAQPDPTPVPIGMPKSGQMSEAMATAAAHNIAVDLGAIQGPWQVPTLDALCFAEFGETGIAYIAAPVIPDPATGQRKRSYAVRGPWVVWVKAAFEEYFMVKMRLGVGMPWYERLGLRTLFGLKLLSNLPAPPRTEDSQSQVA
;
A
#
# COMPACT_ATOMS: atom_id res chain seq x y z
N GLU A 1 -5.38 21.03 15.01
CA GLU A 1 -4.72 22.04 15.86
C GLU A 1 -5.04 23.50 15.52
N LEU A 2 -4.76 23.99 14.29
CA LEU A 2 -5.02 25.40 13.92
C LEU A 2 -6.43 25.92 14.26
N ARG A 3 -7.47 25.10 14.01
CA ARG A 3 -8.85 25.42 14.40
C ARG A 3 -9.06 25.47 15.92
N ARG A 4 -8.48 24.52 16.67
CA ARG A 4 -8.54 24.49 18.15
C ARG A 4 -7.89 25.73 18.77
N ARG A 5 -6.87 26.30 18.11
CA ARG A 5 -6.18 27.53 18.53
C ARG A 5 -6.82 28.82 17.98
N GLY A 6 -7.87 28.74 17.18
CA GLY A 6 -8.47 29.91 16.53
C GLY A 6 -7.60 30.59 15.46
N LEU A 7 -6.60 29.89 14.91
CA LEU A 7 -5.63 30.44 13.96
C LEU A 7 -5.88 30.00 12.50
N ARG A 8 -6.91 29.18 12.24
CA ARG A 8 -7.11 28.56 10.92
C ARG A 8 -7.28 29.59 9.79
N ASP A 9 -7.97 30.68 10.05
CA ASP A 9 -8.27 31.70 9.04
C ASP A 9 -7.05 32.57 8.69
N GLN A 10 -6.00 32.51 9.52
CA GLN A 10 -4.73 33.21 9.30
C GLN A 10 -3.71 32.37 8.51
N VAL A 11 -4.03 31.10 8.23
CA VAL A 11 -3.10 30.14 7.61
C VAL A 11 -3.71 29.55 6.35
N PRO A 12 -3.31 30.01 5.15
CA PRO A 12 -3.67 29.34 3.91
C PRO A 12 -3.05 27.94 3.85
N ILE A 13 -3.76 26.98 3.29
CA ILE A 13 -3.30 25.59 3.14
C ILE A 13 -3.58 25.15 1.71
N THR A 14 -2.52 24.76 1.00
CA THR A 14 -2.58 24.20 -0.35
C THR A 14 -2.06 22.77 -0.33
N TYR A 15 -2.84 21.83 -0.87
CA TYR A 15 -2.48 20.43 -1.06
C TYR A 15 -2.08 20.22 -2.52
N ILE A 16 -0.79 20.01 -2.76
CA ILE A 16 -0.21 19.78 -4.08
C ILE A 16 -0.01 18.28 -4.25
N THR A 17 -0.57 17.70 -5.31
CA THR A 17 -0.49 16.25 -5.55
C THR A 17 -0.22 15.91 -7.02
N PRO A 18 0.60 14.87 -7.30
CA PRO A 18 0.73 14.32 -8.66
C PRO A 18 -0.49 13.49 -9.07
N GLU A 19 -1.41 13.20 -8.15
CA GLU A 19 -2.63 12.46 -8.45
C GLU A 19 -3.46 13.20 -9.51
N PRO A 20 -4.09 12.47 -10.45
CA PRO A 20 -4.92 13.08 -11.48
C PRO A 20 -6.20 13.71 -10.93
N TYR A 21 -6.61 13.27 -9.74
CA TYR A 21 -7.66 13.87 -8.92
C TYR A 21 -7.41 13.51 -7.45
N VAL A 22 -7.88 14.34 -6.52
CA VAL A 22 -7.74 14.09 -5.09
C VAL A 22 -8.51 12.83 -4.67
N GLY A 23 -7.88 11.96 -3.88
CA GLY A 23 -8.48 10.69 -3.48
C GLY A 23 -8.29 9.57 -4.53
N HIS A 24 -7.40 9.76 -5.50
CA HIS A 24 -6.93 8.66 -6.36
C HIS A 24 -6.09 7.66 -5.57
N LEU A 25 -5.25 8.13 -4.64
CA LEU A 25 -4.45 7.31 -3.71
C LEU A 25 -3.59 6.24 -4.40
N GLY A 26 -3.19 6.46 -5.64
CA GLY A 26 -2.49 5.48 -6.46
C GLY A 26 -3.31 4.28 -6.94
N VAL A 27 -4.64 4.31 -6.80
CA VAL A 27 -5.57 3.23 -7.20
C VAL A 27 -6.85 3.84 -7.79
N ALA A 28 -7.04 3.80 -9.11
CA ALA A 28 -8.24 4.37 -9.73
C ALA A 28 -9.52 3.59 -9.40
N GLY A 29 -10.69 4.22 -9.52
CA GLY A 29 -11.98 3.52 -9.50
C GLY A 29 -12.45 3.07 -8.11
N VAL A 30 -12.00 3.73 -7.04
CA VAL A 30 -12.57 3.55 -5.69
C VAL A 30 -13.83 4.40 -5.57
N LYS A 31 -15.00 3.73 -5.52
CA LYS A 31 -16.31 4.42 -5.49
C LYS A 31 -16.37 5.43 -4.33
N HIS A 32 -16.85 6.64 -4.59
CA HIS A 32 -16.95 7.76 -3.64
C HIS A 32 -15.63 8.34 -3.11
N ALA A 33 -14.45 7.76 -3.43
CA ALA A 33 -13.18 8.25 -2.89
C ALA A 33 -12.90 9.70 -3.28
N GLN A 34 -13.00 10.04 -4.57
CA GLN A 34 -12.80 11.40 -5.07
C GLN A 34 -13.79 12.37 -4.44
N GLN A 35 -15.09 12.06 -4.52
CA GLN A 35 -16.15 12.91 -3.99
C GLN A 35 -15.96 13.21 -2.49
N LEU A 36 -15.77 12.18 -1.66
CA LEU A 36 -15.65 12.34 -0.22
C LEU A 36 -14.38 13.10 0.17
N THR A 37 -13.27 12.85 -0.54
CA THR A 37 -11.98 13.51 -0.25
C THR A 37 -12.02 14.98 -0.69
N ALA A 38 -12.52 15.26 -1.90
CA ALA A 38 -12.67 16.63 -2.41
C ALA A 38 -13.61 17.46 -1.53
N GLN A 39 -14.76 16.90 -1.16
CA GLN A 39 -15.72 17.55 -0.27
C GLN A 39 -15.06 17.89 1.09
N LEU A 40 -14.29 16.94 1.67
CA LEU A 40 -13.62 17.19 2.94
C LEU A 40 -12.54 18.27 2.83
N MET A 41 -11.75 18.30 1.74
CA MET A 41 -10.77 19.37 1.51
C MET A 41 -11.46 20.73 1.42
N GLN A 42 -12.56 20.81 0.67
CA GLN A 42 -13.36 22.03 0.52
C GLN A 42 -13.96 22.50 1.85
N GLU A 43 -14.62 21.61 2.61
CA GLU A 43 -15.17 21.91 3.95
C GLU A 43 -14.10 22.42 4.91
N ARG A 44 -12.86 21.95 4.75
CA ARG A 44 -11.72 22.35 5.57
C ARG A 44 -10.98 23.59 5.03
N GLY A 45 -11.41 24.13 3.89
CA GLY A 45 -10.83 25.30 3.23
C GLY A 45 -9.42 25.06 2.70
N VAL A 46 -9.13 23.83 2.27
CA VAL A 46 -7.84 23.43 1.69
C VAL A 46 -7.94 23.58 0.17
N GLU A 47 -7.05 24.40 -0.41
CA GLU A 47 -6.89 24.50 -1.84
C GLU A 47 -6.21 23.22 -2.36
N VAL A 48 -6.64 22.69 -3.50
CA VAL A 48 -6.10 21.46 -4.07
C VAL A 48 -5.52 21.74 -5.44
N MET A 49 -4.28 21.33 -5.67
CA MET A 49 -3.59 21.36 -6.96
C MET A 49 -3.29 19.94 -7.42
N GLU A 50 -4.11 19.43 -8.32
CA GLU A 50 -4.02 18.09 -8.91
C GLU A 50 -3.12 18.10 -10.16
N ASN A 51 -2.68 16.93 -10.63
CA ASN A 51 -1.76 16.78 -11.77
C ASN A 51 -0.49 17.65 -11.65
N ALA A 52 -0.03 17.90 -10.41
CA ALA A 52 1.06 18.81 -10.14
C ALA A 52 2.35 18.04 -9.80
N ALA A 53 3.42 18.31 -10.54
CA ALA A 53 4.75 17.82 -10.24
C ALA A 53 5.57 18.93 -9.56
N ILE A 54 6.12 18.64 -8.38
CA ILE A 54 7.07 19.53 -7.71
C ILE A 54 8.43 19.37 -8.40
N ALA A 55 8.99 20.48 -8.89
CA ALA A 55 10.33 20.51 -9.48
C ALA A 55 11.38 20.86 -8.43
N GLU A 56 11.09 21.83 -7.56
CA GLU A 56 12.02 22.31 -6.54
C GLU A 56 11.26 22.80 -5.30
N VAL A 57 11.86 22.66 -4.13
CA VAL A 57 11.40 23.25 -2.88
C VAL A 57 12.52 24.14 -2.35
N THR A 58 12.29 25.44 -2.30
CA THR A 58 13.21 26.43 -1.72
C THR A 58 12.77 26.74 -0.28
N PRO A 59 13.50 27.60 0.48
CA PRO A 59 13.10 27.96 1.83
C PRO A 59 11.75 28.69 1.96
N ASP A 60 11.29 29.33 0.88
CA ASP A 60 10.17 30.28 0.87
C ASP A 60 9.10 29.97 -0.19
N GLN A 61 9.34 28.98 -1.07
CA GLN A 61 8.35 28.53 -2.05
C GLN A 61 8.53 27.10 -2.54
N VAL A 62 7.44 26.55 -3.07
CA VAL A 62 7.41 25.32 -3.87
C VAL A 62 7.28 25.72 -5.34
N ILE A 63 8.21 25.25 -6.18
CA ILE A 63 8.22 25.49 -7.62
C ILE A 63 7.71 24.24 -8.33
N LEU A 64 6.64 24.37 -9.11
CA LEU A 64 6.09 23.29 -9.91
C LEU A 64 6.79 23.19 -11.26
N ALA A 65 6.73 22.01 -11.87
CA ALA A 65 7.32 21.74 -13.18
C ALA A 65 6.70 22.58 -14.31
N ASP A 66 5.49 23.13 -14.11
CA ASP A 66 4.84 24.04 -15.06
C ASP A 66 5.17 25.53 -14.82
N GLY A 67 6.08 25.82 -13.88
CA GLY A 67 6.56 27.17 -13.58
C GLY A 67 5.75 27.92 -12.53
N ARG A 68 4.64 27.38 -12.03
CA ARG A 68 3.91 27.98 -10.89
C ARG A 68 4.78 27.98 -9.64
N GLN A 69 4.72 29.08 -8.88
CA GLN A 69 5.45 29.27 -7.63
C GLN A 69 4.44 29.46 -6.49
N ILE A 70 4.49 28.59 -5.49
CA ILE A 70 3.55 28.57 -4.37
C ILE A 70 4.33 28.97 -3.12
N PRO A 71 4.09 30.18 -2.57
CA PRO A 71 4.79 30.63 -1.38
C PRO A 71 4.40 29.79 -0.16
N HIS A 72 5.35 29.55 0.73
CA HIS A 72 5.09 28.87 1.99
C HIS A 72 5.95 29.41 3.13
N ARG A 73 5.47 29.24 4.36
CA ARG A 73 6.32 29.34 5.56
C ARG A 73 6.71 27.96 6.09
N TYR A 74 5.99 26.93 5.65
CA TYR A 74 6.15 25.55 6.07
C TYR A 74 5.68 24.64 4.93
N ALA A 75 6.47 23.62 4.58
CA ALA A 75 6.04 22.52 3.72
C ALA A 75 6.27 21.18 4.41
N MET A 76 5.37 20.25 4.13
CA MET A 76 5.56 18.82 4.35
C MET A 76 5.36 18.14 3.00
N VAL A 77 6.39 17.43 2.54
CA VAL A 77 6.41 16.78 1.23
C VAL A 77 6.65 15.29 1.43
N LEU A 78 5.83 14.47 0.80
CA LEU A 78 6.04 13.02 0.73
C LEU A 78 7.01 12.73 -0.42
N PRO A 79 8.21 12.18 -0.17
CA PRO A 79 9.15 11.87 -1.22
C PRO A 79 8.71 10.60 -1.97
N ALA A 80 9.11 10.50 -3.24
CA ALA A 80 9.01 9.24 -3.97
C ALA A 80 9.90 8.17 -3.31
N PHE A 81 9.40 6.94 -3.21
CA PHE A 81 10.16 5.84 -2.65
C PHE A 81 11.20 5.30 -3.63
N ARG A 82 12.33 4.89 -3.09
CA ARG A 82 13.36 4.07 -3.75
C ARG A 82 13.73 2.94 -2.80
N GLY A 83 14.12 1.79 -3.35
CA GLY A 83 14.60 0.67 -2.55
C GLY A 83 15.86 1.00 -1.76
N ALA A 84 16.25 0.13 -0.83
CA ALA A 84 17.46 0.35 -0.05
C ALA A 84 18.72 0.41 -0.94
N GLN A 85 19.75 1.12 -0.49
CA GLN A 85 20.99 1.30 -1.26
C GLN A 85 21.66 -0.03 -1.62
N PHE A 86 21.74 -0.97 -0.68
CA PHE A 86 22.37 -2.27 -0.93
C PHE A 86 21.65 -3.07 -2.02
N ILE A 87 20.31 -2.94 -2.13
CA ILE A 87 19.54 -3.59 -3.19
C ILE A 87 19.94 -3.00 -4.55
N ARG A 88 19.98 -1.67 -4.66
CA ARG A 88 20.38 -0.99 -5.91
C ARG A 88 21.83 -1.26 -6.32
N GLN A 89 22.70 -1.53 -5.35
CA GLN A 89 24.12 -1.82 -5.58
C GLN A 89 24.42 -3.29 -5.81
N THR A 90 23.43 -4.18 -5.63
CA THR A 90 23.59 -5.63 -5.86
C THR A 90 23.00 -6.00 -7.22
N PRO A 91 23.82 -6.31 -8.22
CA PRO A 91 23.33 -6.67 -9.55
C PRO A 91 22.32 -7.83 -9.49
N GLY A 92 21.20 -7.68 -10.19
CA GLY A 92 20.15 -8.70 -10.27
C GLY A 92 19.17 -8.75 -9.08
N LEU A 93 19.46 -8.13 -7.94
CA LEU A 93 18.61 -8.24 -6.73
C LEU A 93 17.33 -7.38 -6.80
N GLY A 94 17.39 -6.24 -7.48
CA GLY A 94 16.26 -5.34 -7.64
C GLY A 94 16.29 -4.63 -8.99
N ASP A 95 15.21 -3.91 -9.30
CA ASP A 95 15.17 -3.02 -10.46
C ASP A 95 16.01 -1.75 -10.27
N GLU A 96 16.05 -0.89 -11.29
CA GLU A 96 16.81 0.38 -11.26
C GLU A 96 16.44 1.29 -10.07
N LYS A 97 15.20 1.20 -9.59
CA LYS A 97 14.72 1.97 -8.44
C LYS A 97 14.99 1.24 -7.12
N GLY A 98 15.44 0.00 -7.16
CA GLY A 98 15.77 -0.85 -6.01
C GLY A 98 14.59 -1.67 -5.50
N PHE A 99 13.53 -1.86 -6.28
CA PHE A 99 12.43 -2.74 -5.89
C PHE A 99 12.70 -4.17 -6.33
N ILE A 100 12.48 -5.13 -5.43
CA ILE A 100 12.79 -6.55 -5.64
C ILE A 100 11.70 -7.19 -6.49
N PRO A 101 12.01 -7.81 -7.65
CA PRO A 101 11.03 -8.55 -8.43
C PRO A 101 10.61 -9.83 -7.69
N VAL A 102 9.33 -10.15 -7.72
CA VAL A 102 8.77 -11.32 -7.05
C VAL A 102 7.80 -12.07 -7.95
N LEU A 103 7.82 -13.40 -7.83
CA LEU A 103 6.77 -14.30 -8.32
C LEU A 103 5.51 -14.15 -7.44
N PRO A 104 4.34 -14.69 -7.85
CA PRO A 104 3.14 -14.68 -7.00
C PRO A 104 3.38 -15.25 -5.59
N THR A 105 4.30 -16.20 -5.45
CA THR A 105 4.72 -16.83 -4.19
C THR A 105 5.62 -15.96 -3.32
N GLN A 106 5.86 -14.70 -3.68
CA GLN A 106 6.75 -13.74 -3.01
C GLN A 106 8.25 -14.07 -3.10
N ARG A 107 8.60 -15.07 -3.91
CA ARG A 107 9.97 -15.52 -4.18
C ARG A 107 10.62 -14.71 -5.31
N HIS A 108 11.92 -14.48 -5.23
CA HIS A 108 12.68 -13.89 -6.35
C HIS A 108 12.71 -14.87 -7.53
N PRO A 109 12.53 -14.39 -8.78
CA PRO A 109 12.50 -15.26 -9.96
C PRO A 109 13.86 -15.93 -10.27
N GLU A 110 14.97 -15.29 -9.90
CA GLU A 110 16.34 -15.78 -10.20
C GLU A 110 17.07 -16.35 -8.98
N PHE A 111 16.65 -15.98 -7.76
CA PHE A 111 17.34 -16.34 -6.51
C PHE A 111 16.37 -17.09 -5.60
N PRO A 112 16.31 -18.44 -5.68
CA PRO A 112 15.28 -19.21 -5.00
C PRO A 112 15.30 -19.06 -3.47
N GLU A 113 16.39 -18.64 -2.86
CA GLU A 113 16.52 -18.45 -1.42
C GLU A 113 15.99 -17.08 -0.96
N ILE A 114 15.67 -16.19 -1.90
CA ILE A 114 15.27 -14.81 -1.61
C ILE A 114 13.76 -14.67 -1.74
N TYR A 115 13.15 -14.15 -0.68
CA TYR A 115 11.75 -13.72 -0.65
C TYR A 115 11.69 -12.24 -0.26
N ALA A 116 10.67 -11.53 -0.72
CA ALA A 116 10.47 -10.14 -0.39
C ALA A 116 8.99 -9.83 -0.12
N ALA A 117 8.75 -8.84 0.75
CA ALA A 117 7.40 -8.43 1.16
C ALA A 117 7.37 -6.93 1.48
N GLY A 118 6.17 -6.34 1.40
CA GLY A 118 5.93 -4.94 1.77
C GLY A 118 6.43 -3.94 0.74
N VAL A 119 6.92 -2.79 1.19
CA VAL A 119 7.26 -1.66 0.30
C VAL A 119 8.45 -1.99 -0.63
N SER A 120 9.30 -2.94 -0.26
CA SER A 120 10.50 -3.29 -1.04
C SER A 120 10.22 -4.02 -2.34
N ILE A 121 9.01 -4.57 -2.54
CA ILE A 121 8.71 -5.35 -3.75
C ILE A 121 8.36 -4.47 -4.94
N LYS A 122 8.67 -4.98 -6.12
CA LYS A 122 8.26 -4.40 -7.40
C LYS A 122 6.80 -4.74 -7.65
N LEU A 123 5.94 -3.72 -7.65
CA LEU A 123 4.58 -3.78 -8.17
C LEU A 123 4.40 -2.69 -9.22
N ALA A 124 3.86 -3.07 -10.37
CA ALA A 124 3.51 -2.13 -11.43
C ALA A 124 2.34 -1.23 -10.97
N GLN A 125 2.35 0.02 -11.41
CA GLN A 125 1.18 0.89 -11.29
C GLN A 125 0.16 0.48 -12.35
N PRO A 126 -1.04 -0.03 -11.99
CA PRO A 126 -2.07 -0.40 -12.96
C PRO A 126 -2.55 0.74 -13.86
N ASP A 127 -2.57 1.97 -13.36
CA ASP A 127 -3.19 3.11 -14.05
C ASP A 127 -2.14 4.09 -14.60
N PRO A 128 -2.12 4.40 -15.92
CA PRO A 128 -1.28 5.46 -16.44
C PRO A 128 -1.82 6.84 -15.99
N THR A 129 -0.93 7.69 -15.49
CA THR A 129 -1.29 9.04 -15.00
C THR A 129 -0.42 10.12 -15.65
N PRO A 130 -0.91 11.37 -15.79
CA PRO A 130 -0.14 12.45 -16.41
C PRO A 130 1.17 12.74 -15.68
N VAL A 131 1.14 12.78 -14.35
CA VAL A 131 2.34 12.81 -13.50
C VAL A 131 2.55 11.40 -12.93
N PRO A 132 3.75 10.79 -13.04
CA PRO A 132 3.97 9.42 -12.58
C PRO A 132 3.69 9.23 -11.08
N ILE A 133 2.81 8.28 -10.76
CA ILE A 133 2.53 7.85 -9.38
C ILE A 133 2.74 6.35 -9.20
N GLY A 134 3.10 5.93 -7.98
CA GLY A 134 3.30 4.52 -7.64
C GLY A 134 2.08 3.89 -6.97
N MET A 135 1.89 2.59 -7.20
CA MET A 135 0.90 1.81 -6.43
C MET A 135 1.33 1.71 -4.96
N PRO A 136 0.44 2.00 -4.00
CA PRO A 136 0.76 1.88 -2.58
C PRO A 136 0.91 0.42 -2.14
N LYS A 137 1.73 0.18 -1.11
CA LYS A 137 1.87 -1.11 -0.42
C LYS A 137 1.44 -0.93 1.03
N SER A 138 0.15 -1.14 1.30
CA SER A 138 -0.44 -0.90 2.62
C SER A 138 0.04 -1.91 3.67
N GLY A 139 -0.27 -1.65 4.95
CA GLY A 139 0.00 -2.59 6.04
C GLY A 139 -0.65 -3.96 5.83
N GLN A 140 -1.94 -3.98 5.48
CA GLN A 140 -2.66 -5.23 5.22
C GLN A 140 -2.05 -6.04 4.05
N MET A 141 -1.65 -5.35 2.97
CA MET A 141 -0.95 -6.00 1.85
C MET A 141 0.39 -6.58 2.32
N SER A 142 1.15 -5.81 3.11
CA SER A 142 2.45 -6.24 3.63
C SER A 142 2.33 -7.45 4.55
N GLU A 143 1.32 -7.50 5.42
CA GLU A 143 1.05 -8.67 6.27
C GLU A 143 0.67 -9.90 5.43
N ALA A 144 -0.14 -9.74 4.39
CA ALA A 144 -0.48 -10.84 3.48
C ALA A 144 0.75 -11.36 2.73
N MET A 145 1.60 -10.46 2.21
CA MET A 145 2.86 -10.81 1.54
C MET A 145 3.80 -11.56 2.49
N ALA A 146 4.00 -11.04 3.70
CA ALA A 146 4.89 -11.65 4.70
C ALA A 146 4.37 -13.03 5.13
N THR A 147 3.05 -13.19 5.30
CA THR A 147 2.43 -14.48 5.63
C THR A 147 2.62 -15.50 4.52
N ALA A 148 2.40 -15.10 3.25
CA ALA A 148 2.64 -15.96 2.10
C ALA A 148 4.11 -16.37 1.98
N ALA A 149 5.03 -15.42 2.11
CA ALA A 149 6.47 -15.68 2.07
C ALA A 149 6.90 -16.68 3.17
N ALA A 150 6.49 -16.44 4.42
CA ALA A 150 6.82 -17.33 5.53
C ALA A 150 6.25 -18.75 5.34
N HIS A 151 5.00 -18.87 4.88
CA HIS A 151 4.39 -20.17 4.55
C HIS A 151 5.17 -20.89 3.46
N ASN A 152 5.49 -20.20 2.37
CA ASN A 152 6.18 -20.79 1.22
C ASN A 152 7.62 -21.20 1.56
N ILE A 153 8.33 -20.42 2.38
CA ILE A 153 9.64 -20.82 2.92
C ILE A 153 9.51 -22.14 3.71
N ALA A 154 8.50 -22.27 4.57
CA ALA A 154 8.29 -23.49 5.34
C ALA A 154 7.92 -24.71 4.47
N VAL A 155 7.16 -24.51 3.39
CA VAL A 155 6.85 -25.56 2.40
C VAL A 155 8.12 -26.00 1.66
N ASP A 156 8.94 -25.04 1.21
CA ASP A 156 10.16 -25.28 0.43
C ASP A 156 11.25 -25.96 1.28
N LEU A 157 11.35 -25.62 2.56
CA LEU A 157 12.22 -26.31 3.53
C LEU A 157 11.68 -27.68 3.98
N GLY A 158 10.46 -28.04 3.56
CA GLY A 158 9.81 -29.28 3.98
C GLY A 158 9.38 -29.33 5.44
N ALA A 159 9.42 -28.20 6.15
CA ALA A 159 8.93 -28.09 7.54
C ALA A 159 7.41 -28.27 7.63
N ILE A 160 6.68 -27.95 6.56
CA ILE A 160 5.25 -28.21 6.41
C ILE A 160 4.94 -28.79 5.03
N GLN A 161 3.79 -29.45 4.91
CA GLN A 161 3.24 -29.92 3.63
C GLN A 161 2.01 -29.10 3.24
N GLY A 162 1.86 -28.77 1.97
CA GLY A 162 0.68 -28.07 1.46
C GLY A 162 0.96 -27.30 0.17
N PRO A 163 -0.09 -26.72 -0.45
CA PRO A 163 0.08 -25.82 -1.57
C PRO A 163 0.84 -24.55 -1.15
N TRP A 164 1.44 -23.88 -2.12
CA TRP A 164 1.95 -22.53 -1.90
C TRP A 164 0.81 -21.53 -1.70
N GLN A 165 1.12 -20.46 -0.99
CA GLN A 165 0.22 -19.35 -0.74
C GLN A 165 0.62 -18.11 -1.55
N VAL A 166 -0.39 -17.37 -2.01
CA VAL A 166 -0.25 -16.13 -2.77
C VAL A 166 -1.09 -15.05 -2.09
N PRO A 167 -0.56 -13.83 -1.88
CA PRO A 167 -1.33 -12.73 -1.33
C PRO A 167 -2.34 -12.23 -2.36
N THR A 168 -3.59 -11.98 -1.93
CA THR A 168 -4.63 -11.42 -2.81
C THR A 168 -4.53 -9.92 -3.04
N LEU A 169 -3.70 -9.24 -2.24
CA LEU A 169 -3.48 -7.79 -2.29
C LEU A 169 -4.75 -6.97 -2.08
N ASP A 170 -5.62 -7.44 -1.19
CA ASP A 170 -6.74 -6.64 -0.65
C ASP A 170 -6.19 -5.49 0.22
N ALA A 171 -6.75 -4.28 0.07
CA ALA A 171 -6.40 -3.13 0.91
C ALA A 171 -7.60 -2.52 1.61
N LEU A 172 -7.40 -2.25 2.90
CA LEU A 172 -8.23 -1.41 3.76
C LEU A 172 -7.33 -0.31 4.32
N CYS A 173 -7.64 0.94 4.01
CA CYS A 173 -6.88 2.10 4.47
C CYS A 173 -7.78 3.02 5.26
N PHE A 174 -7.30 3.53 6.40
CA PHE A 174 -7.99 4.51 7.22
C PHE A 174 -7.21 5.81 7.19
N ALA A 175 -7.84 6.88 6.72
CA ALA A 175 -7.32 8.24 6.80
C ALA A 175 -8.09 9.01 7.87
N GLU A 176 -7.38 9.48 8.90
CA GLU A 176 -7.94 10.27 9.98
C GLU A 176 -7.72 11.78 9.73
N PHE A 177 -8.77 12.58 9.94
CA PHE A 177 -8.76 14.03 9.72
C PHE A 177 -9.22 14.79 10.97
N GLY A 178 -8.79 14.31 12.15
CA GLY A 178 -9.20 14.81 13.47
C GLY A 178 -10.50 14.15 13.93
N GLU A 179 -11.62 14.87 13.87
CA GLU A 179 -12.92 14.39 14.39
C GLU A 179 -13.68 13.47 13.42
N THR A 180 -13.13 13.23 12.24
CA THR A 180 -13.72 12.38 11.21
C THR A 180 -12.62 11.66 10.44
N GLY A 181 -12.97 10.58 9.76
CA GLY A 181 -12.06 9.88 8.88
C GLY A 181 -12.74 9.35 7.63
N ILE A 182 -11.93 8.90 6.67
CA ILE A 182 -12.39 8.18 5.48
C ILE A 182 -11.69 6.81 5.48
N ALA A 183 -12.48 5.74 5.37
CA ALA A 183 -11.97 4.41 5.10
C ALA A 183 -12.09 4.12 3.60
N TYR A 184 -11.00 3.66 3.00
CA TYR A 184 -10.90 3.27 1.58
C TYR A 184 -10.70 1.77 1.49
N ILE A 185 -11.57 1.09 0.75
CA ILE A 185 -11.55 -0.35 0.55
C ILE A 185 -11.37 -0.63 -0.92
N ALA A 186 -10.32 -1.39 -1.27
CA ALA A 186 -10.04 -1.87 -2.61
C ALA A 186 -9.62 -3.35 -2.52
N ALA A 187 -10.53 -4.25 -2.88
CA ALA A 187 -10.38 -5.69 -2.70
C ALA A 187 -10.75 -6.44 -3.99
N PRO A 188 -9.75 -6.93 -4.75
CA PRO A 188 -8.30 -6.65 -4.62
C PRO A 188 -7.91 -5.24 -5.14
N VAL A 189 -6.72 -4.74 -4.77
CA VAL A 189 -6.20 -3.45 -5.29
C VAL A 189 -5.92 -3.52 -6.79
N ILE A 190 -5.21 -4.57 -7.21
CA ILE A 190 -5.01 -4.90 -8.63
C ILE A 190 -6.28 -5.63 -9.09
N PRO A 191 -7.02 -5.13 -10.10
CA PRO A 191 -8.18 -5.83 -10.62
C PRO A 191 -7.85 -7.25 -11.07
N ASP A 192 -8.83 -8.14 -11.01
CA ASP A 192 -8.66 -9.52 -11.47
C ASP A 192 -8.24 -9.52 -12.96
N PRO A 193 -7.12 -10.16 -13.35
CA PRO A 193 -6.63 -10.09 -14.73
C PRO A 193 -7.57 -10.69 -15.77
N ALA A 194 -8.44 -11.64 -15.37
CA ALA A 194 -9.37 -12.31 -16.28
C ALA A 194 -10.68 -11.52 -16.44
N THR A 195 -11.12 -10.81 -15.41
CA THR A 195 -12.41 -10.07 -15.44
C THR A 195 -12.25 -8.56 -15.53
N GLY A 196 -11.05 -8.02 -15.26
CA GLY A 196 -10.77 -6.59 -15.17
C GLY A 196 -11.47 -5.88 -14.01
N GLN A 197 -12.16 -6.61 -13.12
CA GLN A 197 -13.02 -6.04 -12.08
C GLN A 197 -12.46 -6.26 -10.68
N ARG A 198 -12.77 -5.32 -9.78
CA ARG A 198 -12.59 -5.49 -8.32
C ARG A 198 -13.87 -6.03 -7.73
N LYS A 199 -13.77 -6.93 -6.74
CA LYS A 199 -14.95 -7.47 -6.04
C LYS A 199 -15.62 -6.41 -5.19
N ARG A 200 -14.84 -5.60 -4.48
CA ARG A 200 -15.31 -4.48 -3.65
C ARG A 200 -14.35 -3.30 -3.78
N SER A 201 -14.88 -2.12 -4.11
CA SER A 201 -14.08 -0.91 -4.29
C SER A 201 -14.91 0.31 -3.91
N TYR A 202 -14.76 0.82 -2.67
CA TYR A 202 -15.55 1.94 -2.16
C TYR A 202 -14.87 2.66 -1.01
N ALA A 203 -15.28 3.92 -0.78
CA ALA A 203 -14.89 4.73 0.35
C ALA A 203 -16.10 5.11 1.20
N VAL A 204 -15.90 5.18 2.52
CA VAL A 204 -16.91 5.61 3.50
C VAL A 204 -16.32 6.62 4.46
N ARG A 205 -17.06 7.68 4.75
CA ARG A 205 -16.67 8.74 5.67
C ARG A 205 -17.46 8.62 6.97
N GLY A 206 -16.82 8.84 8.12
CA GLY A 206 -17.50 8.92 9.40
C GLY A 206 -16.58 9.14 10.59
N PRO A 207 -17.12 9.62 11.74
CA PRO A 207 -16.35 9.77 12.98
C PRO A 207 -15.90 8.44 13.56
N TRP A 208 -16.62 7.34 13.27
CA TRP A 208 -16.26 5.99 13.70
C TRP A 208 -14.87 5.54 13.21
N VAL A 209 -14.40 6.09 12.08
CA VAL A 209 -13.07 5.78 11.52
C VAL A 209 -11.97 6.15 12.50
N VAL A 210 -12.12 7.24 13.25
CA VAL A 210 -11.17 7.70 14.27
C VAL A 210 -11.02 6.64 15.38
N TRP A 211 -12.14 6.16 15.91
CA TRP A 211 -12.17 5.15 16.96
C TRP A 211 -11.57 3.82 16.48
N VAL A 212 -11.92 3.39 15.26
CA VAL A 212 -11.38 2.16 14.68
C VAL A 212 -9.87 2.29 14.41
N LYS A 213 -9.40 3.44 13.93
CA LYS A 213 -7.97 3.67 13.71
C LYS A 213 -7.18 3.62 15.01
N ALA A 214 -7.67 4.25 16.07
CA ALA A 214 -7.07 4.24 17.40
C ALA A 214 -7.05 2.83 18.01
N ALA A 215 -8.17 2.11 17.93
CA ALA A 215 -8.24 0.72 18.39
C ALA A 215 -7.28 -0.20 17.63
N PHE A 216 -7.16 -0.01 16.30
CA PHE A 216 -6.22 -0.77 15.48
C PHE A 216 -4.76 -0.46 15.85
N GLU A 217 -4.43 0.78 16.19
CA GLU A 217 -3.08 1.15 16.65
C GLU A 217 -2.69 0.40 17.92
N GLU A 218 -3.53 0.43 18.96
CA GLU A 218 -3.28 -0.31 20.20
C GLU A 218 -3.19 -1.82 19.95
N TYR A 219 -4.13 -2.37 19.18
CA TYR A 219 -4.13 -3.78 18.80
C TYR A 219 -2.83 -4.17 18.10
N PHE A 220 -2.40 -3.40 17.10
CA PHE A 220 -1.19 -3.67 16.34
C PHE A 220 0.06 -3.58 17.23
N MET A 221 0.14 -2.57 18.11
CA MET A 221 1.27 -2.42 19.03
C MET A 221 1.35 -3.55 20.05
N VAL A 222 0.22 -4.00 20.60
CA VAL A 222 0.18 -5.18 21.48
C VAL A 222 0.59 -6.44 20.72
N LYS A 223 0.08 -6.64 19.51
CA LYS A 223 0.43 -7.76 18.62
C LYS A 223 1.94 -7.83 18.37
N MET A 224 2.58 -6.70 18.08
CA MET A 224 4.04 -6.62 17.92
C MET A 224 4.82 -6.90 19.21
N ARG A 225 4.36 -6.38 20.37
CA ARG A 225 4.99 -6.65 21.67
C ARG A 225 4.90 -8.13 22.08
N LEU A 226 3.83 -8.81 21.70
CA LEU A 226 3.61 -10.24 21.99
C LEU A 226 4.24 -11.17 20.96
N GLY A 227 4.84 -10.63 19.88
CA GLY A 227 5.43 -11.44 18.81
C GLY A 227 4.40 -12.23 17.99
N VAL A 228 3.16 -11.77 17.95
CA VAL A 228 2.08 -12.44 17.23
C VAL A 228 2.03 -11.92 15.79
N GLY A 229 2.03 -12.83 14.81
CA GLY A 229 1.92 -12.49 13.38
C GLY A 229 0.47 -12.18 12.97
N MET A 230 -0.17 -13.10 12.25
CA MET A 230 -1.56 -12.97 11.81
C MET A 230 -2.46 -14.06 12.42
N PRO A 231 -3.12 -13.76 13.56
CA PRO A 231 -3.99 -14.72 14.24
C PRO A 231 -5.15 -15.20 13.36
N TRP A 232 -5.68 -16.39 13.65
CA TRP A 232 -6.81 -16.94 12.91
C TRP A 232 -8.07 -16.09 13.04
N TYR A 233 -8.30 -15.46 14.20
CA TYR A 233 -9.48 -14.62 14.45
C TYR A 233 -9.42 -13.30 13.68
N GLU A 234 -8.22 -12.75 13.44
CA GLU A 234 -8.03 -11.55 12.62
C GLU A 234 -8.42 -11.86 11.16
N ARG A 235 -7.94 -13.00 10.64
CA ARG A 235 -8.32 -13.51 9.31
C ARG A 235 -9.83 -13.73 9.20
N LEU A 236 -10.45 -14.29 10.25
CA LEU A 236 -11.89 -14.50 10.29
C LEU A 236 -12.65 -13.17 10.33
N GLY A 237 -12.21 -12.22 11.15
CA GLY A 237 -12.81 -10.88 11.25
C GLY A 237 -12.76 -10.12 9.92
N LEU A 238 -11.60 -10.10 9.26
CA LEU A 238 -11.43 -9.46 7.95
C LEU A 238 -12.31 -10.10 6.88
N ARG A 239 -12.42 -11.43 6.90
CA ARG A 239 -13.29 -12.16 5.96
C ARG A 239 -14.78 -11.92 6.23
N THR A 240 -15.20 -11.89 7.49
CA THR A 240 -16.62 -11.78 7.87
C THR A 240 -17.13 -10.35 7.78
N LEU A 241 -16.36 -9.38 8.28
CA LEU A 241 -16.76 -7.97 8.32
C LEU A 241 -16.53 -7.26 6.99
N PHE A 242 -15.39 -7.52 6.34
CA PHE A 242 -14.97 -6.76 5.16
C PHE A 242 -14.97 -7.59 3.87
N GLY A 243 -15.10 -8.92 3.96
CA GLY A 243 -15.06 -9.82 2.81
C GLY A 243 -13.66 -10.06 2.26
N LEU A 244 -12.61 -9.75 3.02
CA LEU A 244 -11.22 -9.77 2.56
C LEU A 244 -10.63 -11.17 2.76
N LYS A 245 -10.10 -11.74 1.70
CA LYS A 245 -9.51 -13.08 1.71
C LYS A 245 -8.03 -12.89 1.44
N LEU A 246 -7.25 -12.60 2.48
CA LEU A 246 -5.84 -12.16 2.38
C LEU A 246 -4.91 -13.08 1.56
N LEU A 247 -5.24 -14.37 1.50
CA LEU A 247 -4.42 -15.40 0.87
C LEU A 247 -5.26 -16.30 -0.05
N SER A 248 -4.66 -16.74 -1.14
CA SER A 248 -5.14 -17.79 -2.04
C SER A 248 -4.11 -18.91 -2.16
N ASN A 249 -4.56 -20.09 -2.60
CA ASN A 249 -3.69 -21.24 -2.80
C ASN A 249 -3.23 -21.30 -4.26
N LEU A 250 -1.96 -21.66 -4.46
CA LEU A 250 -1.39 -22.03 -5.75
C LEU A 250 -0.84 -23.47 -5.61
N PRO A 251 -1.14 -24.38 -6.55
CA PRO A 251 -0.56 -25.72 -6.52
C PRO A 251 0.97 -25.61 -6.46
N ALA A 252 1.60 -26.29 -5.49
CA ALA A 252 3.06 -26.39 -5.47
C ALA A 252 3.50 -27.30 -6.63
N PRO A 253 4.61 -27.00 -7.33
CA PRO A 253 5.18 -27.89 -8.32
C PRO A 253 5.56 -29.22 -7.65
N PRO A 254 5.53 -30.33 -8.39
CA PRO A 254 5.97 -31.62 -7.87
C PRO A 254 7.42 -31.50 -7.41
N ARG A 255 7.73 -31.99 -6.21
CA ARG A 255 9.11 -32.09 -5.73
C ARG A 255 9.87 -33.00 -6.70
N THR A 256 10.96 -32.52 -7.28
CA THR A 256 11.92 -33.36 -7.98
C THR A 256 12.73 -34.15 -6.93
N GLU A 257 12.08 -35.13 -6.30
CA GLU A 257 12.72 -36.23 -5.60
C GLU A 257 12.61 -37.44 -6.52
N ASP A 258 13.51 -37.56 -7.50
CA ASP A 258 13.79 -38.81 -8.25
C ASP A 258 14.93 -38.61 -9.28
N SER A 259 16.10 -38.15 -8.83
CA SER A 259 17.31 -38.17 -9.70
C SER A 259 18.62 -38.51 -8.99
N GLN A 260 18.54 -39.15 -7.81
CA GLN A 260 19.73 -39.66 -7.10
C GLN A 260 19.64 -41.13 -6.67
N SER A 261 18.90 -41.98 -7.40
CA SER A 261 18.89 -43.43 -7.17
C SER A 261 19.01 -44.29 -8.44
N GLN A 262 19.69 -43.79 -9.48
CA GLN A 262 20.13 -44.61 -10.63
C GLN A 262 21.53 -44.20 -11.10
N VAL A 263 22.52 -44.34 -10.22
CA VAL A 263 23.89 -44.68 -10.64
C VAL A 263 24.41 -45.68 -9.61
N ALA A 264 24.12 -46.96 -9.87
CA ALA A 264 24.85 -48.11 -9.35
C ALA A 264 25.40 -48.87 -10.56
#